data_AF-A0A1V6J6B8-F1
#
_entry.id   AF-A0A1V6J6B8-F1
#
_cell.length_a   1.000
_cell.length_b   1.000
_cell.length_c   1.000
_cell.angle_alpha   90.00
_cell.angle_beta   90.00
_cell.angle_gamma   90.00
#
_symmetry.space_group_name_H-M   'P 1'
#
loop_
_entity.id
_entity.type
_entity.pdbx_description
1 polymer ?
#
loop_
_entity_poly.entity_id
_entity_poly.type
_entity_poly.pdbx_seq_one_letter_code
_entity_poly.pdbx_strand_id
1 'polypeptide(L)'
;MARNNHQLNVSTSVVKCKPHERHWRNFAVDRNLDDRWLEHLNNLKTLGLVSICEGHLDVKSTSVRRRPSAIFSLKKAYVKPFTIRWYDLKGALAAEIESIWKSEDTTVEIEMQQQIVRYDDEDVGDREEIIFRFFSRRKRDADDFHEWIEKWFLDAISRIERFDRFLERVSCGLF
;
A
#
# COMPACT_ATOMS: atom_id res chain seq x y z
N MET A 1 -33.08 -2.41 -34.62
CA MET A 1 -32.28 -1.20 -34.88
C MET A 1 -32.70 -0.19 -33.81
N ALA A 2 -31.88 0.39 -32.95
CA ALA A 2 -30.45 0.69 -32.98
C ALA A 2 -29.79 0.40 -31.61
N ARG A 3 -28.53 -0.04 -31.64
CA ARG A 3 -27.66 -0.18 -30.46
C ARG A 3 -26.99 1.18 -30.22
N ASN A 4 -27.26 1.82 -29.09
CA ASN A 4 -26.50 3.00 -28.67
C ASN A 4 -25.20 2.53 -27.99
N ASN A 5 -24.12 2.57 -28.77
CA ASN A 5 -22.75 2.55 -28.27
C ASN A 5 -22.51 3.84 -27.46
N HIS A 6 -22.60 3.76 -26.13
CA HIS A 6 -21.88 4.69 -25.27
C HIS A 6 -20.45 4.17 -25.10
N GLN A 7 -19.63 4.53 -26.08
CA GLN A 7 -18.19 4.58 -25.91
C GLN A 7 -17.94 5.69 -24.88
N LEU A 8 -17.73 5.29 -23.63
CA LEU A 8 -17.18 6.16 -22.60
C LEU A 8 -15.80 6.58 -23.10
N ASN A 9 -15.72 7.83 -23.56
CA ASN A 9 -14.46 8.53 -23.80
C ASN A 9 -13.70 8.53 -22.48
N VAL A 10 -12.72 7.64 -22.35
CA VAL A 10 -11.70 7.71 -21.32
C VAL A 10 -10.87 8.94 -21.64
N SER A 11 -11.29 10.10 -21.14
CA SER A 11 -10.45 11.29 -21.13
C SER A 11 -9.25 10.97 -20.24
N THR A 12 -8.11 10.68 -20.86
CA THR A 12 -6.82 10.59 -20.19
C THR A 12 -6.47 11.98 -19.65
N SER A 13 -6.95 12.31 -18.44
CA SER A 13 -6.49 13.46 -17.69
C SER A 13 -5.01 13.24 -17.42
N VAL A 14 -4.15 13.99 -18.10
CA VAL A 14 -2.70 13.94 -17.88
C VAL A 14 -2.44 14.32 -16.44
N VAL A 15 -1.90 13.40 -15.65
CA VAL A 15 -1.60 13.65 -14.24
C VAL A 15 -0.46 14.67 -14.15
N LYS A 16 -0.74 15.82 -13.53
CA LYS A 16 0.25 16.89 -13.35
C LYS A 16 1.23 16.49 -12.25
N CYS A 17 2.49 16.28 -12.61
CA CYS A 17 3.58 15.95 -11.68
C CYS A 17 4.17 17.21 -11.02
N LYS A 18 4.53 17.10 -9.75
CA LYS A 18 5.40 18.07 -9.06
C LYS A 18 6.87 17.90 -9.46
N PRO A 19 7.77 18.85 -9.14
CA PRO A 19 9.19 18.76 -9.52
C PRO A 19 9.94 17.52 -9.03
N HIS A 20 9.51 16.91 -7.92
CA HIS A 20 10.08 15.67 -7.37
C HIS A 20 9.36 14.40 -7.85
N GLU A 21 8.32 14.55 -8.66
CA GLU A 21 7.52 13.44 -9.18
C GLU A 21 7.81 13.23 -10.67
N ARG A 22 7.55 12.02 -11.15
CA ARG A 22 7.51 11.68 -12.57
C ARG A 22 6.19 10.99 -12.88
N HIS A 23 5.84 11.02 -14.16
CA HIS A 23 4.66 10.31 -14.64
C HIS A 23 4.96 8.82 -14.75
N TRP A 24 4.06 7.99 -14.23
CA TRP A 24 4.08 6.55 -14.39
C TRP A 24 2.66 6.04 -14.65
N ARG A 25 2.40 5.60 -15.89
CA ARG A 25 1.08 5.17 -16.39
C ARG A 25 0.00 6.26 -16.23
N ASN A 26 -0.84 6.18 -15.21
CA ASN A 26 -1.89 7.17 -14.92
C ASN A 26 -1.66 7.82 -13.54
N PHE A 27 -0.42 7.79 -13.04
CA PHE A 27 -0.05 8.23 -11.70
C PHE A 27 1.14 9.19 -11.74
N ALA A 28 1.21 10.08 -10.75
CA ALA A 28 2.45 10.77 -10.38
C ALA A 28 3.10 9.99 -9.22
N VAL A 29 4.37 9.67 -9.37
CA VAL A 29 5.16 8.92 -8.39
C VAL A 29 6.48 9.62 -8.15
N ASP A 30 7.12 9.40 -7.00
CA ASP A 30 8.44 9.98 -6.73
C ASP A 30 9.45 9.59 -7.82
N ARG A 31 10.23 10.59 -8.28
CA ARG A 31 11.05 10.48 -9.49
C ARG A 31 12.07 9.34 -9.47
N ASN A 32 12.58 8.94 -8.30
CA ASN A 32 13.64 7.94 -8.18
C ASN A 32 13.11 6.53 -7.87
N LEU A 33 11.79 6.33 -7.78
CA LEU A 33 11.24 4.98 -7.68
C LEU A 33 11.50 4.23 -8.98
N ASP A 34 11.96 2.99 -8.92
CA ASP A 34 12.17 2.14 -10.11
C ASP A 34 10.83 1.60 -10.63
N ASP A 35 10.63 1.60 -11.95
CA ASP A 35 9.41 1.07 -12.57
C ASP A 35 9.14 -0.39 -12.20
N ARG A 36 10.18 -1.21 -12.04
CA ARG A 36 10.04 -2.61 -11.63
C ARG A 36 9.43 -2.70 -10.24
N TRP A 37 9.86 -1.86 -9.30
CA TRP A 37 9.27 -1.84 -7.95
C TRP A 37 7.79 -1.56 -8.01
N LEU A 38 7.39 -0.57 -8.81
CA LEU A 38 6.00 -0.19 -8.99
C LEU A 38 5.20 -1.33 -9.64
N GLU A 39 5.75 -2.03 -10.63
CA GLU A 39 5.12 -3.19 -11.26
C GLU A 39 4.91 -4.34 -10.28
N HIS A 40 5.95 -4.71 -9.53
CA HIS A 40 5.88 -5.76 -8.51
C HIS A 40 4.81 -5.46 -7.46
N LEU A 41 4.80 -4.25 -6.90
CA LEU A 41 3.85 -3.86 -5.86
C LEU A 41 2.41 -3.69 -6.35
N ASN A 42 2.19 -3.35 -7.62
CA ASN A 42 0.84 -3.28 -8.21
C ASN A 42 0.26 -4.67 -8.57
N ASN A 43 1.12 -5.68 -8.73
CA ASN A 43 0.71 -7.03 -9.12
C ASN A 43 0.48 -7.98 -7.93
N LEU A 44 0.61 -7.49 -6.69
CA LEU A 44 0.30 -8.25 -5.48
C LEU A 44 -1.13 -8.78 -5.52
N LYS A 45 -1.37 -9.96 -4.93
CA LYS A 45 -2.64 -10.67 -5.05
C LYS A 45 -3.68 -10.12 -4.10
N THR A 46 -3.35 -10.00 -2.82
CA THR A 46 -4.27 -9.59 -1.75
C THR A 46 -4.17 -8.10 -1.42
N LEU A 47 -2.97 -7.54 -1.52
CA LEU A 47 -2.70 -6.14 -1.24
C LEU A 47 -2.88 -5.30 -2.51
N GLY A 48 -3.59 -4.18 -2.38
CA GLY A 48 -3.65 -3.13 -3.40
C GLY A 48 -2.78 -1.96 -2.98
N LEU A 49 -1.84 -1.54 -3.83
CA LEU A 49 -0.98 -0.39 -3.56
C LEU A 49 -1.82 0.89 -3.52
N VAL A 50 -1.76 1.61 -2.40
CA VAL A 50 -2.43 2.91 -2.20
C VAL A 50 -1.45 4.05 -2.41
N SER A 51 -0.24 3.92 -1.84
CA SER A 51 0.79 4.95 -1.93
C SER A 51 2.18 4.35 -1.73
N ILE A 52 3.17 4.94 -2.38
CA ILE A 52 4.60 4.66 -2.21
C ILE A 52 5.36 5.98 -2.27
N CYS A 53 6.31 6.17 -1.36
CA CYS A 53 7.07 7.41 -1.26
C CYS A 53 8.49 7.17 -0.77
N GLU A 54 9.48 7.87 -1.33
CA GLU A 54 10.90 7.82 -0.92
C GLU A 54 11.22 8.67 0.32
N GLY A 55 10.22 9.38 0.86
CA GLY A 55 10.34 10.29 1.99
C GLY A 55 10.46 11.76 1.55
N HIS A 56 9.64 12.60 2.18
CA HIS A 56 9.51 14.02 1.90
C HIS A 56 10.53 14.86 2.66
N LEU A 57 11.21 15.80 2.00
CA LEU A 57 12.17 16.72 2.62
C LEU A 57 11.59 18.11 2.92
N ASP A 58 10.50 18.47 2.25
CA ASP A 58 9.73 19.71 2.43
C ASP A 58 8.93 19.76 3.74
N VAL A 59 9.11 18.77 4.61
CA VAL A 59 8.51 18.69 5.94
C VAL A 59 9.58 18.76 7.04
N LYS A 60 9.16 19.07 8.27
CA LYS A 60 10.04 19.11 9.46
C LYS A 60 10.85 17.81 9.59
N SER A 61 12.10 17.90 10.06
CA SER A 61 13.00 16.76 10.30
C SER A 61 12.39 15.70 11.25
N THR A 62 11.52 16.12 12.16
CA THR A 62 10.80 15.24 13.07
C THR A 62 9.63 14.49 12.43
N SER A 63 9.16 14.88 11.25
CA SER A 63 8.01 14.29 10.59
C SER A 63 8.24 12.83 10.19
N VAL A 64 7.20 11.99 10.36
CA VAL A 64 7.19 10.61 9.86
C VAL A 64 7.13 10.55 8.34
N ARG A 65 6.64 11.60 7.68
CA ARG A 65 6.58 11.71 6.21
C ARG A 65 7.97 11.78 5.57
N ARG A 66 9.03 11.96 6.37
CA ARG A 66 10.43 11.83 5.93
C ARG A 66 10.86 10.38 5.72
N ARG A 67 10.09 9.40 6.18
CA ARG A 67 10.44 7.98 6.06
C ARG A 67 10.01 7.46 4.68
N PRO A 68 10.89 6.74 3.96
CA PRO A 68 10.45 5.87 2.88
C PRO A 68 9.30 4.99 3.33
N SER A 69 8.28 4.83 2.49
CA SER A 69 7.06 4.13 2.85
C SER A 69 6.36 3.47 1.67
N ALA A 70 5.66 2.38 1.96
CA ALA A 70 4.69 1.76 1.07
C ALA A 70 3.42 1.45 1.86
N ILE A 71 2.27 1.87 1.35
CA ILE A 71 0.96 1.78 1.99
C ILE A 71 0.03 1.01 1.07
N PHE A 72 -0.67 0.05 1.64
CA PHE A 72 -1.58 -0.84 0.93
C PHE A 72 -2.93 -0.91 1.62
N SER A 73 -3.97 -1.09 0.83
CA SER A 73 -5.28 -1.53 1.30
C SER A 73 -5.43 -3.01 1.00
N LEU A 74 -6.05 -3.78 1.88
CA LEU A 74 -6.49 -5.12 1.56
C LEU A 74 -7.57 -5.04 0.46
N LYS A 75 -7.39 -5.78 -0.64
CA LYS A 75 -8.37 -5.76 -1.73
C LYS A 75 -9.72 -6.29 -1.24
N LYS A 76 -10.80 -5.70 -1.75
CA LYS A 76 -12.19 -5.95 -1.32
C LYS A 76 -12.56 -7.45 -1.21
N ALA A 77 -12.05 -8.29 -2.10
CA ALA A 77 -12.31 -9.74 -2.09
C ALA A 77 -11.79 -10.44 -0.83
N TYR A 78 -10.80 -9.87 -0.14
CA TYR A 78 -10.14 -10.44 1.03
C TYR A 78 -10.56 -9.78 2.35
N VAL A 79 -11.23 -8.62 2.32
CA VAL A 79 -11.62 -7.87 3.53
C VAL A 79 -12.50 -8.71 4.45
N LYS A 80 -13.68 -9.16 3.99
CA LYS A 80 -14.61 -9.95 4.83
C LYS A 80 -14.01 -11.25 5.37
N PRO A 81 -13.34 -12.09 4.55
CA PRO A 81 -12.65 -13.28 5.07
C PRO A 81 -11.65 -12.97 6.18
N PHE A 82 -11.00 -11.81 6.11
CA PHE A 82 -10.00 -11.37 7.07
C PHE A 82 -10.62 -10.77 8.34
N THR A 83 -11.65 -9.93 8.22
CA THR A 83 -12.31 -9.27 9.38
C THR A 83 -13.02 -10.27 10.27
N ILE A 84 -13.72 -11.26 9.70
CA ILE A 84 -14.41 -12.33 10.45
C ILE A 84 -13.45 -13.10 11.36
N ARG A 85 -12.19 -13.27 10.93
CA ARG A 85 -11.18 -14.07 11.64
C ARG A 85 -10.14 -13.23 12.36
N TRP A 86 -10.32 -11.91 12.43
CA TRP A 86 -9.27 -10.99 12.88
C TRP A 86 -8.61 -11.40 14.19
N TYR A 87 -9.41 -11.71 15.21
CA TYR A 87 -8.90 -12.06 16.54
C TYR A 87 -8.10 -13.37 16.53
N ASP A 88 -8.51 -14.35 15.73
CA ASP A 88 -7.78 -15.62 15.57
C ASP A 88 -6.47 -15.41 14.78
N LEU A 89 -6.48 -14.48 13.82
CA LEU A 89 -5.34 -14.20 12.95
C LEU A 89 -4.24 -13.39 13.62
N LYS A 90 -4.53 -12.63 14.69
CA LYS A 90 -3.56 -11.72 15.33
C LYS A 90 -2.24 -12.39 15.67
N GLY A 91 -2.29 -13.58 16.28
CA GLY A 91 -1.08 -14.32 16.65
C GLY A 91 -0.25 -14.74 15.44
N ALA A 92 -0.90 -15.26 14.40
CA ALA A 92 -0.22 -15.65 13.17
C ALA A 92 0.34 -14.45 12.40
N LEU A 93 -0.37 -13.33 12.37
CA LEU A 93 0.10 -12.08 11.77
C LEU A 93 1.35 -11.58 12.49
N ALA A 94 1.33 -11.54 13.83
CA ALA A 94 2.49 -11.11 14.61
C ALA A 94 3.70 -12.02 14.36
N ALA A 95 3.51 -13.34 14.38
CA ALA A 95 4.58 -14.30 14.13
C ALA A 95 5.15 -14.19 12.71
N GLU A 96 4.32 -14.01 11.69
CA GLU A 96 4.81 -13.84 10.31
C GLU A 96 5.53 -12.50 10.14
N ILE A 97 5.04 -11.41 10.76
CA ILE A 97 5.73 -10.11 10.74
C ILE A 97 7.12 -10.25 11.38
N GLU A 98 7.23 -10.88 12.54
CA GLU A 98 8.51 -11.11 13.21
C GLU A 98 9.45 -11.99 12.37
N SER A 99 8.91 -13.00 11.68
CA SER A 99 9.65 -13.89 10.79
C SER A 99 10.21 -13.18 9.55
N ILE A 100 9.44 -12.27 8.95
CA ILE A 100 9.79 -11.56 7.72
C ILE A 100 10.68 -10.35 8.00
N TRP A 101 10.33 -9.54 9.00
CA TRP A 101 11.03 -8.30 9.35
C TRP A 101 11.82 -8.46 10.65
N LYS A 102 12.80 -9.39 10.63
CA LYS A 102 13.75 -9.58 11.73
C LYS A 102 14.65 -8.37 11.97
N SER A 103 14.84 -7.54 10.94
CA SER A 103 15.65 -6.32 11.02
C SER A 103 14.85 -5.16 11.59
N GLU A 104 15.52 -4.34 12.38
CA GLU A 104 14.99 -3.10 12.94
C GLU A 104 14.86 -1.95 11.91
N ASP A 105 14.99 -2.23 10.63
CA ASP A 105 14.96 -1.20 9.57
C ASP A 105 13.55 -0.81 9.15
N THR A 106 12.54 -1.65 9.44
CA THR A 106 11.16 -1.45 9.00
C THR A 106 10.19 -1.46 10.17
N THR A 107 9.19 -0.58 10.13
CA THR A 107 8.01 -0.61 10.98
C THR A 107 6.83 -1.07 10.13
N VAL A 108 6.11 -2.08 10.62
CA VAL A 108 4.90 -2.61 10.01
C VAL A 108 3.71 -2.23 10.89
N GLU A 109 2.71 -1.58 10.31
CA GLU A 109 1.47 -1.22 10.97
C GLU A 109 0.30 -1.83 10.21
N ILE A 110 -0.63 -2.43 10.95
CA ILE A 110 -1.91 -2.91 10.42
C ILE A 110 -3.00 -2.13 11.13
N GLU A 111 -3.81 -1.43 10.36
CA GLU A 111 -4.97 -0.69 10.85
C GLU A 111 -6.24 -1.27 10.26
N MET A 112 -7.26 -1.47 11.10
CA MET A 112 -8.59 -1.81 10.65
C MET A 112 -9.53 -0.66 10.96
N GLN A 113 -10.27 -0.23 9.96
CA GLN A 113 -11.29 0.81 10.06
C GLN A 113 -12.66 0.18 9.78
N GLN A 114 -13.61 0.40 10.70
CA GLN A 114 -15.02 0.05 10.54
C GLN A 114 -15.84 1.33 10.66
N GLN A 115 -16.71 1.57 9.68
CA GLN A 115 -17.50 2.79 9.59
C GLN A 115 -18.96 2.45 9.28
N ILE A 116 -19.85 2.97 10.11
CA ILE A 116 -21.29 2.98 9.84
C ILE A 116 -21.60 4.32 9.16
N VAL A 117 -21.97 4.28 7.88
CA VAL A 117 -22.21 5.47 7.06
C VAL A 117 -23.69 5.55 6.73
N ARG A 118 -24.31 6.70 7.02
CA ARG A 118 -25.64 7.05 6.52
C ARG A 118 -25.46 7.87 5.25
N TYR A 119 -25.96 7.37 4.13
CA TYR A 119 -26.03 8.14 2.90
C TYR A 119 -27.35 8.90 2.85
N ASP A 120 -27.36 10.07 2.21
CA ASP A 120 -28.52 10.97 2.23
C ASP A 120 -29.79 10.33 1.62
N ASP A 121 -29.63 9.37 0.70
CA ASP A 121 -30.72 8.68 -0.01
C ASP A 121 -30.64 7.13 0.02
N GLU A 122 -29.79 6.51 0.84
CA GLU A 122 -29.67 5.04 0.94
C GLU A 122 -29.71 4.53 2.39
N ASP A 123 -29.99 3.23 2.55
CA ASP A 123 -29.87 2.54 3.82
C ASP A 123 -28.47 2.69 4.43
N VAL A 124 -28.41 2.62 5.76
CA VAL A 124 -27.15 2.67 6.51
C VAL A 124 -26.21 1.57 6.02
N GLY A 125 -25.05 1.98 5.49
CA GLY A 125 -24.02 1.08 4.96
C GLY A 125 -22.91 0.84 5.99
N ASP A 126 -22.36 -0.37 5.98
CA ASP A 126 -21.14 -0.73 6.70
C ASP A 126 -19.95 -0.72 5.74
N ARG A 127 -18.90 0.00 6.09
CA ARG A 127 -17.63 0.05 5.37
C ARG A 127 -16.51 -0.45 6.25
N GLU A 128 -15.89 -1.54 5.81
CA GLU A 128 -14.68 -2.10 6.39
C GLU A 128 -13.48 -1.85 5.49
N GLU A 129 -12.37 -1.41 6.07
CA GLU A 129 -11.10 -1.21 5.37
C GLU A 129 -9.94 -1.70 6.25
N ILE A 130 -8.98 -2.41 5.65
CA ILE A 130 -7.76 -2.84 6.32
C ILE A 130 -6.58 -2.24 5.58
N ILE A 131 -5.77 -1.48 6.30
CA ILE A 131 -4.64 -0.73 5.77
C ILE A 131 -3.36 -1.30 6.37
N PHE A 132 -2.41 -1.62 5.49
CA PHE A 132 -1.07 -2.04 5.84
C PHE A 132 -0.09 -0.92 5.50
N ARG A 133 0.77 -0.57 6.45
CA ARG A 133 1.80 0.46 6.24
C ARG A 133 3.16 -0.10 6.59
N PHE A 134 4.09 0.04 5.65
CA PHE A 134 5.47 -0.37 5.78
C PHE A 134 6.34 0.88 5.69
N PHE A 135 7.07 1.20 6.75
CA PHE A 135 7.90 2.40 6.85
C PHE A 135 9.34 2.03 7.15
N SER A 136 10.29 2.68 6.50
CA SER A 136 11.67 2.69 6.98
C SER A 136 11.73 3.37 8.36
N ARG A 137 12.46 2.80 9.32
CA ARG A 137 12.74 3.49 10.59
C ARG A 137 13.66 4.69 10.39
N ARG A 138 14.57 4.60 9.40
CA ARG A 138 15.45 5.70 8.99
C ARG A 138 14.66 6.73 8.19
N LYS A 139 14.91 8.01 8.51
CA LYS A 139 14.35 9.15 7.79
C LYS A 139 15.31 9.60 6.70
N ARG A 140 14.75 10.07 5.59
CA ARG A 140 15.50 10.84 4.59
C ARG A 140 15.85 12.21 5.16
N ASP A 141 17.11 12.56 5.01
CA ASP A 141 17.72 13.78 5.55
C ASP A 141 18.48 14.59 4.50
N ALA A 142 18.67 14.05 3.29
CA ALA A 142 19.34 14.70 2.17
C ALA A 142 18.54 14.58 0.86
N ASP A 143 18.73 15.56 -0.03
CA ASP A 143 18.06 15.65 -1.33
C ASP A 143 18.42 14.51 -2.27
N ASP A 144 19.66 14.01 -2.20
CA ASP A 144 20.09 12.91 -3.05
C ASP A 144 19.36 11.61 -2.72
N PHE A 145 18.98 10.86 -3.76
CA PHE A 145 18.44 9.52 -3.59
C PHE A 145 19.56 8.59 -3.18
N HIS A 146 19.64 8.35 -1.88
CA HIS A 146 20.75 7.66 -1.28
C HIS A 146 20.60 6.14 -1.42
N GLU A 147 21.71 5.43 -1.66
CA GLU A 147 21.75 3.97 -1.83
C GLU A 147 21.02 3.18 -0.73
N TRP A 148 20.94 3.73 0.50
CA TRP A 148 20.22 3.05 1.59
C TRP A 148 18.70 3.04 1.36
N ILE A 149 18.13 4.05 0.69
CA ILE A 149 16.69 4.11 0.37
C ILE A 149 16.38 3.06 -0.69
N GLU A 150 17.20 2.99 -1.74
CA GLU A 150 17.12 1.95 -2.76
C GLU A 150 17.18 0.55 -2.14
N LYS A 151 18.21 0.30 -1.32
CA LYS A 151 18.37 -0.97 -0.62
C LYS A 151 17.15 -1.30 0.24
N TRP A 152 16.63 -0.32 0.98
CA TRP A 152 15.43 -0.53 1.80
C TRP A 152 14.23 -0.93 0.93
N PHE A 153 14.00 -0.28 -0.22
CA PHE A 153 12.91 -0.67 -1.11
C PHE A 153 13.08 -2.08 -1.67
N LEU A 154 14.28 -2.43 -2.13
CA LEU A 154 14.57 -3.79 -2.64
C LEU A 154 14.27 -4.86 -1.59
N ASP A 155 14.73 -4.66 -0.35
CA ASP A 155 14.47 -5.57 0.76
C ASP A 155 12.97 -5.59 1.14
N ALA A 156 12.33 -4.42 1.19
CA ALA A 156 10.92 -4.29 1.56
C ALA A 156 9.98 -4.96 0.55
N ILE A 157 10.23 -4.81 -0.76
CA ILE A 157 9.38 -5.38 -1.82
C ILE A 157 9.34 -6.91 -1.71
N SER A 158 10.51 -7.56 -1.63
CA SER A 158 10.59 -9.02 -1.49
C SER A 158 9.87 -9.53 -0.24
N ARG A 159 9.98 -8.79 0.87
CA ARG A 159 9.29 -9.08 2.13
C ARG A 159 7.78 -8.89 2.04
N ILE A 160 7.32 -7.81 1.39
CA ILE A 160 5.91 -7.52 1.17
C ILE A 160 5.28 -8.59 0.26
N GLU A 161 5.96 -9.02 -0.80
CA GLU A 161 5.49 -10.11 -1.67
C GLU A 161 5.35 -11.44 -0.91
N ARG A 162 6.29 -11.74 -0.02
CA ARG A 162 6.18 -12.91 0.87
C ARG A 162 4.99 -12.78 1.80
N PHE A 163 4.78 -11.61 2.37
CA PHE A 163 3.66 -11.36 3.28
C PHE A 163 2.32 -11.41 2.54
N ASP A 164 2.23 -10.91 1.31
CA ASP A 164 1.03 -10.99 0.47
C ASP A 164 0.63 -12.45 0.19
N ARG A 165 1.59 -13.34 -0.09
CA ARG A 165 1.32 -14.77 -0.22
C ARG A 165 0.85 -15.41 1.09
N PHE A 166 1.37 -14.95 2.23
CA PHE A 166 0.85 -15.36 3.52
C PHE A 166 -0.61 -14.89 3.69
N LEU A 167 -0.90 -13.61 3.43
CA LEU A 167 -2.25 -13.03 3.50
C LEU A 167 -3.26 -13.79 2.62
N GLU A 168 -2.83 -14.27 1.45
CA GLU A 168 -3.67 -15.11 0.58
C GLU A 168 -4.06 -16.42 1.26
N ARG A 169 -3.08 -17.17 1.76
CA ARG A 169 -3.33 -18.47 2.42
C ARG A 169 -4.27 -18.34 3.61
N VAL A 170 -4.02 -17.34 4.46
CA VAL A 170 -4.82 -17.13 5.67
C VAL A 170 -6.24 -16.71 5.34
N SER A 171 -6.44 -15.93 4.27
CA SER A 171 -7.77 -15.53 3.81
C SER A 171 -8.56 -16.69 3.19
N CYS A 172 -7.87 -17.70 2.64
CA CYS A 172 -8.47 -18.93 2.12
C CYS A 172 -8.75 -20.00 3.18
N GLY A 173 -8.51 -19.72 4.47
CA GLY A 173 -8.74 -20.71 5.54
C GLY A 173 -7.62 -21.74 5.68
N LEU A 174 -6.49 -21.55 5.02
CA LEU A 174 -5.34 -22.46 5.10
C LEU A 174 -4.39 -21.99 6.21
N PHE A 175 -4.31 -22.80 7.27
CA PHE A 175 -3.33 -22.70 8.35
C PHE A 175 -2.86 -24.08 8.78
#